data_AF-L9WY28-F1
#
_entry.id   AF-L9WY28-F1
#
_cell.length_a   1.000
_cell.length_b   1.000
_cell.length_c   1.000
_cell.angle_alpha   90.00
_cell.angle_beta   90.00
_cell.angle_gamma   90.00
#
_symmetry.space_group_name_H-M   'P 1'
#
loop_
_entity.id
_entity.type
_entity.pdbx_description
1 polymer ?
#
loop_
_entity_poly.entity_id
_entity_poly.type
_entity_poly.pdbx_seq_one_letter_code
_entity_poly.pdbx_strand_id
1 'polypeptide(L)' 'MTTENREKRAAVCENCGAVCAVWRRPDGKIRPISSTSGCDCEKRALRVVDALGAPDGSGSSR' A
#
# COMPACT_ATOMS: atom_id res chain seq x y z
N MET A 1 -12.57 -16.60 -12.97
CA MET A 1 -11.49 -16.21 -12.02
C MET A 1 -11.86 -14.85 -11.46
N THR A 2 -12.22 -14.75 -10.18
CA THR A 2 -12.55 -13.46 -9.57
C THR A 2 -11.26 -12.68 -9.36
N THR A 3 -10.96 -11.76 -10.26
CA THR A 3 -9.88 -10.79 -10.08
C THR A 3 -10.22 -9.95 -8.85
N GLU A 4 -9.72 -10.36 -7.69
CA GLU A 4 -9.78 -9.57 -6.48
C GLU A 4 -9.05 -8.25 -6.81
N ASN A 5 -9.80 -7.18 -7.07
CA ASN A 5 -9.29 -5.86 -7.46
C ASN A 5 -8.57 -5.20 -6.27
N ARG A 6 -7.45 -5.79 -5.84
CA ARG A 6 -6.61 -5.28 -4.77
C ARG A 6 -5.27 -4.85 -5.33
N GLU A 7 -4.89 -3.62 -5.04
CA GLU A 7 -3.63 -3.03 -5.47
C GLU A 7 -2.58 -3.20 -4.36
N LYS A 8 -1.34 -3.56 -4.72
CA LYS A 8 -0.23 -3.49 -3.76
C LYS A 8 0.20 -2.04 -3.62
N ARG A 9 0.23 -1.54 -2.39
CA ARG A 9 0.71 -0.20 -2.06
C ARG A 9 1.68 -0.30 -0.88
N ALA A 10 2.56 0.69 -0.76
CA ALA A 10 3.37 0.85 0.45
C ALA A 10 2.58 1.68 1.46
N ALA A 11 2.72 1.34 2.74
CA ALA A 11 2.21 2.13 3.85
C ALA A 11 3.32 2.38 4.85
N VAL A 12 3.26 3.53 5.52
CA VAL A 12 4.16 3.91 6.59
C VAL A 12 3.36 4.00 7.90
N CYS A 13 3.96 3.50 8.98
CA CYS A 13 3.41 3.69 10.32
C CYS A 13 3.68 5.13 10.76
N GLU A 14 2.64 5.88 11.09
CA GLU A 14 2.79 7.26 11.58
C GLU A 14 3.36 7.33 13.00
N ASN A 15 3.40 6.20 13.72
CA ASN A 15 3.90 6.14 15.09
C ASN A 15 5.40 5.84 15.18
N CYS A 16 5.92 4.91 14.38
CA CYS A 16 7.33 4.51 14.39
C CYS A 16 8.08 4.77 13.08
N GLY A 17 7.39 5.19 12.01
CA GLY A 17 7.98 5.40 10.70
C GLY A 17 8.29 4.12 9.91
N ALA A 18 7.94 2.93 10.42
CA ALA A 18 8.19 1.69 9.73
C ALA A 18 7.37 1.58 8.43
N VAL A 19 8.02 1.15 7.34
CA VAL A 19 7.40 0.99 6.02
C VAL A 19 7.05 -0.48 5.80
N CYS A 20 5.83 -0.76 5.34
CA CYS A 20 5.36 -2.10 5.04
C CYS A 20 4.46 -2.13 3.79
N ALA A 21 4.36 -3.31 3.18
CA ALA A 21 3.49 -3.51 2.03
C ALA A 21 2.07 -3.87 2.46
N VAL A 22 1.08 -3.20 1.87
CA VAL A 22 -0.35 -3.42 2.11
C VAL A 22 -1.11 -3.64 0.79
N TRP A 23 -2.17 -4.44 0.87
CA TRP A 23 -3.22 -4.53 -0.13
C TRP A 23 -4.24 -3.42 0.09
N ARG A 24 -4.42 -2.54 -0.90
CA ARG A 24 -5.52 -1.58 -0.95
C ARG A 24 -6.65 -2.16 -1.79
N ARG A 25 -7.82 -2.32 -1.17
CA ARG A 25 -9.06 -2.72 -1.84
C ARG A 25 -9.72 -1.50 -2.52
N PRO A 26 -10.64 -1.72 -3.48
CA PRO A 26 -11.30 -0.62 -4.16
C PRO A 26 -12.24 0.14 -3.22
N ASP A 27 -12.76 -0.52 -2.18
CA ASP A 27 -13.49 0.09 -1.06
C ASP A 27 -12.62 1.00 -0.16
N GLY A 28 -11.33 1.18 -0.46
CA GLY A 28 -10.38 1.95 0.36
C GLY A 28 -9.85 1.22 1.60
N LYS A 29 -10.34 -0.01 1.88
CA LYS A 29 -9.80 -0.83 2.98
C LYS A 29 -8.38 -1.28 2.68
N ILE A 30 -7.49 -1.09 3.65
CA ILE A 30 -6.11 -1.56 3.59
C ILE A 30 -5.89 -2.78 4.47
N ARG A 31 -5.16 -3.75 3.97
CA ARG A 31 -4.77 -4.96 4.69
C ARG A 31 -3.28 -5.23 4.48
N PRO A 32 -2.49 -5.49 5.53
CA PRO A 32 -1.09 -5.85 5.35
C PRO A 32 -0.97 -7.12 4.48
N ILE A 33 -0.02 -7.12 3.56
CA ILE A 33 0.27 -8.29 2.71
C ILE A 33 0.90 -9.40 3.57
N SER A 34 1.77 -8.99 4.49
CA SER A 34 2.48 -9.85 5.41
C SER A 34 1.67 -10.05 6.69
N SER A 35 1.77 -11.23 7.29
CA SER A 35 1.21 -11.53 8.62
C SER A 35 1.76 -10.57 9.69
N THR A 36 3.03 -10.18 9.56
CA THR A 36 3.64 -9.11 10.37
C THR A 36 3.33 -7.77 9.74
N SER A 37 2.68 -6.86 10.46
CA SER A 37 2.27 -5.54 9.94
C SER A 37 3.42 -4.56 9.72
N GLY A 38 4.66 -5.06 9.70
CA GLY A 38 5.91 -4.31 9.59
C GLY A 38 6.23 -3.44 10.80
N CYS A 39 5.32 -3.29 11.76
CA CYS A 39 5.51 -2.56 13.01
C CYS A 39 4.89 -3.30 14.19
N ASP A 40 5.49 -3.12 15.37
CA ASP A 40 5.03 -3.67 16.66
C ASP A 40 4.20 -2.64 17.47
N CYS A 41 3.82 -1.52 16.86
CA CYS A 41 3.06 -0.49 17.56
C CYS A 41 1.66 -1.00 17.95
N GLU A 42 1.29 -0.82 19.22
CA GLU A 42 -0.07 -1.10 19.73
C GLU A 42 -1.16 -0.35 18.93
N LYS A 43 -0.86 0.85 18.44
CA LYS A 43 -1.73 1.62 17.54
C LYS A 43 -1.26 1.49 16.09
N ARG A 44 -1.98 0.70 15.30
CA ARG A 44 -1.76 0.53 13.86
C ARG A 44 -2.31 1.73 13.06
N ALA A 45 -1.67 2.88 13.21
CA ALA A 45 -1.86 4.03 12.34
C ALA A 45 -0.98 3.86 11.09
N LEU A 46 -1.49 3.10 10.10
CA LEU A 46 -0.82 2.89 8.82
C LEU A 46 -1.39 3.85 7.78
N ARG A 47 -0.53 4.67 7.18
CA ARG A 47 -0.88 5.59 6.11
C ARG A 47 -0.29 5.09 4.80
N VAL A 48 -1.15 4.88 3.79
CA VAL A 48 -0.68 4.53 2.44
C VAL A 48 0.12 5.70 1.90
N VAL A 49 1.35 5.41 1.50
CA VAL A 49 2.17 6.34 0.74
C VAL A 49 1.95 6.01 -0.73
N ASP A 50 1.27 6.92 -1.42
CA ASP A 50 1.24 6.88 -2.87
C ASP A 50 2.64 7.30 -3.33
N ALA A 51 3.42 6.34 -3.82
CA ALA A 51 4.64 6.69 -4.54
C ALA A 51 4.17 7.43 -5.79
N LEU A 52 4.18 8.77 -5.72
CA LEU A 52 3.95 9.64 -6.85
C LEU A 52 4.87 9.20 -7.98
N GLY A 53 4.34 8.46 -8.95
CA GLY A 53 5.11 7.97 -10.09
C GLY A 53 5.21 6.45 -10.21
N ALA A 54 4.08 5.74 -10.25
CA ALA A 54 3.97 4.89 -11.44
C ALA A 54 3.86 5.87 -12.61
N PRO A 55 4.81 5.91 -13.57
CA PRO A 55 4.60 6.70 -14.76
C PRO A 55 3.34 6.16 -15.41
N ASP A 56 2.23 6.89 -15.26
CA ASP A 56 1.05 6.74 -16.10
C ASP A 56 1.57 6.79 -17.54
N GLY A 57 1.43 5.69 -18.27
CA GLY A 57 2.22 5.32 -19.44
C GLY A 57 2.27 6.37 -20.55
N SER A 58 3.04 7.42 -20.34
CA SER A 58 3.38 8.44 -21.32
C SER A 58 4.64 7.99 -22.04
N GLY A 59 4.54 6.84 -22.71
CA GLY A 59 5.50 6.36 -23.68
C GLY A 59 4.98 6.62 -25.08
N SER A 60 4.95 7.88 -25.50
CA SER A 60 4.93 8.20 -26.94
C SER A 60 6.17 7.56 -27.56
N SER A 61 6.00 6.69 -28.54
CA SER A 61 7.08 6.33 -29.47
C SER A 61 6.50 6.36 -30.87
N ARG A 62 7.18 7.16 -31.69
CA ARG A 62 6.80 7.70 -32.99
C ARG A 62 6.74 6.66 -34.08
#